data_AF-A0A941VGY1-F1
#
_entry.id   AF-A0A941VGY1-F1
#
_cell.length_a   1.000
_cell.length_b   1.000
_cell.length_c   1.000
_cell.angle_alpha   90.00
_cell.angle_beta   90.00
_cell.angle_gamma   90.00
#
_symmetry.space_group_name_H-M   'P 1'
#
loop_
_entity.id
_entity.type
_entity.pdbx_description
1 polymer ?
#
loop_
_entity_poly.entity_id
_entity_poly.type
_entity_poly.pdbx_seq_one_letter_code
_entity_poly.pdbx_strand_id
1 'polypeptide(L)'
;FVLGSVGLVLWWGTRRNLPNSMTGVLSAGVGVCGVSAAVAAAPVVQAKSTEIAYTIGTILLFGVICMFVFPIAGKALGMGYITFGAWAGTGILNSAQVAGAALAFQPEGIETLKVAEIFNITRVLFLPIIVIWLAIWYVKREVGAQKVDVGQVLISKFPVFVIGFILLFLLSSTGIFAPARHYQGSYFDNSDKVMIKKDRAGKEINNYLKDADLDLLKKDAAKVKRDDQKAALQRLIENKKLMSIEDDDTLRGVVNAKILSKEGNAVLVKAHRAVRHTAPKIAKFRDLIAWFFTFGLVGLGMQITLASIKQAGGQPLVVGSVVGVIKAVGSLIVVMVFVHETI
;
A
#
# COMPACT_ATOMS: atom_id res chain seq x y z
N PHE A 1 -9.35 -13.54 -1.50
CA PHE A 1 -7.89 -13.74 -1.46
C PHE A 1 -7.38 -14.41 -0.19
N VAL A 2 -7.71 -13.92 1.01
CA VAL A 2 -7.19 -14.50 2.28
C VAL A 2 -7.49 -15.99 2.40
N LEU A 3 -8.78 -16.36 2.43
CA LEU A 3 -9.21 -17.76 2.56
C LEU A 3 -8.65 -18.66 1.45
N GLY A 4 -8.70 -18.18 0.21
CA GLY A 4 -8.18 -18.92 -0.94
C GLY A 4 -6.67 -19.19 -0.85
N SER A 5 -5.88 -18.21 -0.39
CA SER A 5 -4.42 -18.37 -0.24
C SER A 5 -4.09 -19.34 0.90
N VAL A 6 -4.80 -19.24 2.02
CA VAL A 6 -4.66 -20.21 3.14
C VAL A 6 -4.96 -21.62 2.63
N GLY A 7 -6.13 -21.81 2.01
CA GLY A 7 -6.54 -23.11 1.47
C GLY A 7 -5.55 -23.67 0.44
N LEU A 8 -5.01 -22.83 -0.44
CA LEU A 8 -4.05 -23.25 -1.46
C LEU A 8 -2.72 -23.69 -0.85
N VAL A 9 -2.22 -22.99 0.18
CA VAL A 9 -1.03 -23.43 0.93
C VAL A 9 -1.31 -24.73 1.68
N LEU A 10 -2.45 -24.86 2.35
CA LEU A 10 -2.81 -26.09 3.08
C LEU A 10 -2.85 -27.29 2.14
N TRP A 11 -3.52 -27.13 0.99
CA TRP A 11 -3.64 -28.17 -0.02
C TRP A 11 -2.29 -28.54 -0.66
N TRP A 12 -1.51 -27.54 -1.06
CA TRP A 12 -0.27 -27.80 -1.77
C TRP A 12 0.87 -28.22 -0.84
N GLY A 13 0.93 -27.67 0.36
CA GLY A 13 1.90 -28.05 1.39
C GLY A 13 1.78 -29.52 1.76
N THR A 14 0.54 -30.02 1.92
CA THR A 14 0.31 -31.46 2.11
C THR A 14 0.83 -32.28 0.93
N ARG A 15 0.55 -31.88 -0.32
CA ARG A 15 1.03 -32.60 -1.51
C ARG A 15 2.55 -32.60 -1.65
N ARG A 16 3.23 -31.62 -1.06
CA ARG A 16 4.69 -31.53 -1.01
C ARG A 16 5.28 -32.17 0.25
N ASN A 17 4.48 -32.92 1.02
CA ASN A 17 4.88 -33.59 2.26
C ASN A 17 5.52 -32.63 3.28
N LEU A 18 5.06 -31.38 3.33
CA LEU A 18 5.45 -30.45 4.39
C LEU A 18 4.79 -30.87 5.71
N PRO A 19 5.48 -30.70 6.86
CA PRO A 19 4.86 -30.89 8.17
C PRO A 19 3.57 -30.07 8.30
N ASN A 20 2.56 -30.63 8.98
CA ASN A 20 1.28 -29.96 9.14
C ASN A 20 1.42 -28.64 9.92
N SER A 21 2.30 -28.61 10.92
CA SER A 21 2.64 -27.42 11.70
C SER A 21 3.22 -26.30 10.82
N MET A 22 4.25 -26.63 10.02
CA MET A 22 4.87 -25.72 9.05
C MET A 22 3.86 -25.22 8.01
N THR A 23 3.05 -26.11 7.47
CA THR A 23 2.02 -25.78 6.47
C THR A 23 0.98 -24.83 7.07
N GLY A 24 0.60 -25.05 8.32
CA GLY A 24 -0.32 -24.19 9.07
C GLY A 24 0.21 -22.76 9.22
N VAL A 25 1.42 -22.58 9.75
CA VAL A 25 2.01 -21.24 9.93
C VAL A 25 2.26 -20.54 8.59
N LEU A 26 2.73 -21.26 7.58
CA LEU A 26 2.95 -20.71 6.25
C LEU A 26 1.64 -20.25 5.61
N SER A 27 0.57 -21.03 5.76
CA SER A 27 -0.75 -20.69 5.22
C SER A 27 -1.30 -19.41 5.84
N ALA A 28 -1.24 -19.27 7.17
CA ALA A 28 -1.64 -18.06 7.87
C ALA A 28 -0.82 -16.84 7.42
N GLY A 29 0.50 -17.01 7.33
CA GLY A 29 1.41 -15.95 6.93
C GLY A 29 1.17 -15.45 5.50
N VAL A 30 1.08 -16.36 4.52
CA VAL A 30 0.79 -16.00 3.11
C VAL A 30 -0.64 -15.46 2.94
N GLY A 31 -1.60 -15.99 3.70
CA GLY A 31 -3.00 -15.58 3.62
C GLY A 31 -3.27 -14.17 4.14
N VAL A 32 -2.79 -13.88 5.34
CA VAL A 32 -3.23 -12.73 6.15
C VAL A 32 -2.26 -11.55 6.02
N CYS A 33 -1.26 -11.40 6.90
CA CYS A 33 -0.36 -10.24 6.95
C CYS A 33 1.09 -10.63 7.25
N GLY A 34 1.44 -11.88 6.99
CA GLY A 34 2.81 -12.33 7.06
C GLY A 34 3.22 -12.74 8.47
N VAL A 35 4.09 -11.95 9.08
CA VAL A 35 4.80 -12.31 10.32
C VAL A 35 3.84 -12.48 11.50
N SER A 36 2.99 -11.49 11.77
CA SER A 36 2.09 -11.53 12.93
C SER A 36 1.07 -12.67 12.81
N ALA A 37 0.61 -12.98 11.60
CA ALA A 37 -0.28 -14.11 11.36
C ALA A 37 0.41 -15.46 11.58
N ALA A 38 1.65 -15.62 11.10
CA ALA A 38 2.43 -16.83 11.33
C ALA A 38 2.67 -17.07 12.83
N VAL A 39 3.04 -16.01 13.58
CA VAL A 39 3.24 -16.06 15.03
C VAL A 39 1.94 -16.36 15.78
N ALA A 40 0.81 -15.76 15.37
CA ALA A 40 -0.48 -16.00 15.99
C ALA A 40 -1.01 -17.43 15.76
N ALA A 41 -0.75 -18.00 14.59
CA ALA A 41 -1.15 -19.37 14.23
C ALA A 41 -0.24 -20.44 14.85
N ALA A 42 1.03 -20.12 15.10
CA ALA A 42 2.04 -21.05 15.62
C ALA A 42 1.60 -21.92 16.81
N PRO A 43 1.05 -21.38 17.91
CA PRO A 43 0.63 -22.21 19.05
C PRO A 43 -0.53 -23.15 18.71
N VAL A 44 -1.39 -22.76 17.77
CA VAL A 44 -2.58 -23.53 17.38
C VAL A 44 -2.22 -24.75 16.54
N VAL A 45 -1.17 -24.63 15.73
CA VAL A 45 -0.64 -25.74 14.92
C VAL A 45 0.64 -26.33 15.51
N GLN A 46 0.94 -26.02 16.77
CA GLN A 46 2.11 -26.50 17.52
C GLN A 46 3.44 -26.36 16.76
N ALA A 47 3.63 -25.23 16.06
CA ALA A 47 4.80 -25.01 15.24
C ALA A 47 6.09 -24.80 16.04
N LYS A 48 7.17 -25.38 15.54
CA LYS A 48 8.51 -25.20 16.11
C LYS A 48 9.05 -23.81 15.77
N SER A 49 9.91 -23.25 16.61
CA SER A 49 10.53 -21.94 16.37
C SER A 49 11.25 -21.85 15.02
N THR A 50 11.83 -22.97 14.55
CA THR A 50 12.47 -23.06 13.22
C THR A 50 11.47 -22.91 12.07
N GLU A 51 10.27 -23.49 12.19
CA GLU A 51 9.19 -23.41 11.20
C GLU A 51 8.61 -22.00 11.11
N ILE A 52 8.46 -21.34 12.27
CA ILE A 52 8.03 -19.94 12.37
C ILE A 52 9.07 -19.03 11.71
N ALA A 53 10.35 -19.18 12.07
CA ALA A 53 11.44 -18.36 11.52
C ALA A 53 11.56 -18.52 10.00
N TYR A 54 11.46 -19.75 9.48
CA TYR A 54 11.52 -20.00 8.05
C TYR A 54 10.33 -19.40 7.30
N THR A 55 9.13 -19.55 7.87
CA THR A 55 7.90 -18.95 7.32
C THR A 55 8.05 -17.43 7.21
N ILE A 56 8.54 -16.80 8.28
CA ILE A 56 8.84 -15.38 8.32
C ILE A 56 9.84 -15.03 7.21
N GLY A 57 10.98 -15.72 7.14
CA GLY A 57 11.98 -15.45 6.10
C GLY A 57 11.44 -15.57 4.67
N THR A 58 10.65 -16.61 4.39
CA THR A 58 9.99 -16.81 3.09
C THR A 58 9.10 -15.63 2.72
N ILE A 59 8.25 -15.21 3.66
CA ILE A 59 7.29 -14.12 3.45
C ILE A 59 8.00 -12.79 3.26
N LEU A 60 9.01 -12.52 4.08
CA LEU A 60 9.77 -11.28 4.04
C LEU A 60 10.57 -11.17 2.75
N LEU A 61 11.24 -12.24 2.31
CA LEU A 61 11.98 -12.28 1.07
C LEU A 61 11.06 -12.01 -0.12
N PHE A 62 9.93 -12.72 -0.20
CA PHE A 62 8.93 -12.49 -1.25
C PHE A 62 8.42 -11.04 -1.21
N GLY A 63 8.09 -10.53 -0.03
CA GLY A 63 7.57 -9.18 0.09
C GLY A 63 8.59 -8.08 -0.18
N VAL A 64 9.90 -8.30 0.03
CA VAL A 64 10.96 -7.38 -0.42
C VAL A 64 10.94 -7.30 -1.94
N ILE A 65 10.90 -8.46 -2.63
CA ILE A 65 10.82 -8.50 -4.09
C ILE A 65 9.57 -7.72 -4.57
N CYS A 66 8.41 -8.01 -3.98
CA CYS A 66 7.17 -7.32 -4.32
C CYS A 66 7.22 -5.81 -4.05
N MET A 67 7.89 -5.37 -2.98
CA MET A 67 8.01 -3.95 -2.65
C MET A 67 8.69 -3.15 -3.77
N PHE A 68 9.65 -3.73 -4.48
CA PHE A 68 10.30 -3.09 -5.64
C PHE A 68 9.56 -3.33 -6.95
N VAL A 69 9.04 -4.55 -7.16
CA VAL A 69 8.38 -4.93 -8.42
C VAL A 69 7.02 -4.25 -8.58
N PHE A 70 6.21 -4.18 -7.52
CA PHE A 70 4.85 -3.64 -7.60
C PHE A 70 4.83 -2.21 -8.11
N PRO A 71 5.58 -1.24 -7.54
CA PRO A 71 5.54 0.15 -8.02
C PRO A 71 5.95 0.29 -9.49
N ILE A 72 6.92 -0.50 -9.96
CA ILE A 72 7.37 -0.50 -11.35
C ILE A 72 6.26 -1.03 -12.26
N ALA A 73 5.68 -2.18 -11.90
CA ALA A 73 4.58 -2.80 -12.65
C ALA A 73 3.33 -1.91 -12.67
N GLY A 74 2.95 -1.32 -11.54
CA GLY A 74 1.81 -0.42 -11.45
C GLY A 74 1.95 0.82 -12.33
N LYS A 75 3.15 1.40 -12.39
CA LYS A 75 3.45 2.54 -13.29
C LYS A 75 3.41 2.12 -14.76
N ALA A 76 3.95 0.95 -15.09
CA ALA A 76 3.91 0.40 -16.45
C ALA A 76 2.47 0.11 -16.92
N LEU A 77 1.60 -0.32 -16.01
CA LEU A 77 0.18 -0.56 -16.26
C LEU A 77 -0.68 0.72 -16.23
N GLY A 78 -0.07 1.88 -15.93
CA GLY A 78 -0.78 3.16 -15.88
C GLY A 78 -1.83 3.25 -14.77
N MET A 79 -1.62 2.54 -13.66
CA MET A 79 -2.52 2.57 -12.50
C MET A 79 -2.54 3.95 -11.84
N GLY A 80 -3.71 4.34 -11.33
CA GLY A 80 -3.84 5.46 -10.42
C GLY A 80 -3.63 5.04 -8.96
N TYR A 81 -3.80 5.99 -8.04
CA TYR A 81 -3.44 5.81 -6.62
C TYR A 81 -4.35 4.82 -5.89
N ILE A 82 -5.64 4.80 -6.22
CA ILE A 82 -6.62 3.93 -5.56
C ILE A 82 -6.42 2.49 -6.03
N THR A 83 -6.33 2.30 -7.34
CA THR A 83 -6.13 0.98 -7.96
C THR A 83 -4.82 0.34 -7.50
N PHE A 84 -3.71 1.09 -7.53
CA PHE A 84 -2.44 0.60 -7.02
C PHE A 84 -2.49 0.30 -5.51
N GLY A 85 -3.09 1.19 -4.71
CA GLY A 85 -3.22 0.99 -3.27
C GLY A 85 -3.98 -0.31 -2.95
N ALA A 86 -5.12 -0.55 -3.60
CA ALA A 86 -5.90 -1.76 -3.44
C ALA A 86 -5.10 -3.03 -3.82
N TRP A 87 -4.35 -2.96 -4.92
CA TRP A 87 -3.50 -4.08 -5.36
C TRP A 87 -2.35 -4.36 -4.39
N ALA A 88 -1.59 -3.34 -4.00
CA ALA A 88 -0.48 -3.44 -3.04
C ALA A 88 -0.97 -3.99 -1.69
N GLY A 89 -2.06 -3.42 -1.15
CA GLY A 89 -2.68 -3.83 0.10
C GLY A 89 -3.24 -5.26 0.08
N THR A 90 -3.60 -5.79 -1.09
CA THR A 90 -4.09 -7.16 -1.24
C THR A 90 -2.96 -8.16 -1.52
N GLY A 91 -2.01 -7.80 -2.38
CA GLY A 91 -1.00 -8.71 -2.95
C GLY A 91 0.27 -8.86 -2.11
N ILE A 92 0.73 -7.81 -1.44
CA ILE A 92 1.98 -7.85 -0.67
C ILE A 92 1.75 -8.53 0.68
N LEU A 93 2.64 -9.44 1.06
CA LEU A 93 2.40 -10.33 2.19
C LEU A 93 2.65 -9.72 3.57
N ASN A 94 3.32 -8.57 3.67
CA ASN A 94 3.67 -7.91 4.93
C ASN A 94 3.22 -6.43 4.92
N SER A 95 2.58 -5.99 6.01
CA SER A 95 2.12 -4.62 6.23
C SER A 95 3.18 -3.54 6.01
N ALA A 96 4.38 -3.71 6.55
CA ALA A 96 5.44 -2.72 6.36
C ALA A 96 5.79 -2.59 4.87
N GLN A 97 5.95 -3.70 4.17
CA GLN A 97 6.28 -3.71 2.75
C GLN A 97 5.14 -3.16 1.87
N VAL A 98 3.88 -3.32 2.30
CA VAL A 98 2.71 -2.65 1.71
C VAL A 98 2.88 -1.13 1.80
N ALA A 99 3.13 -0.60 3.00
CA ALA A 99 3.32 0.83 3.22
C ALA A 99 4.51 1.38 2.41
N GLY A 100 5.62 0.65 2.39
CA GLY A 100 6.81 0.99 1.62
C GLY A 100 6.54 1.06 0.11
N ALA A 101 5.82 0.08 -0.44
CA ALA A 101 5.45 0.09 -1.86
C ALA A 101 4.48 1.23 -2.20
N ALA A 102 3.51 1.51 -1.32
CA ALA A 102 2.56 2.60 -1.50
C ALA A 102 3.23 3.98 -1.50
N LEU A 103 4.14 4.22 -0.55
CA LEU A 103 4.94 5.45 -0.47
C LEU A 103 5.91 5.59 -1.64
N ALA A 104 6.49 4.50 -2.13
CA ALA A 104 7.34 4.50 -3.32
C ALA A 104 6.55 4.79 -4.61
N PHE A 105 5.29 4.37 -4.66
CA PHE A 105 4.40 4.64 -5.79
C PHE A 105 3.95 6.10 -5.84
N GLN A 106 3.61 6.69 -4.68
CA GLN A 106 3.21 8.09 -4.53
C GLN A 106 4.10 8.83 -3.50
N PRO A 107 5.29 9.34 -3.90
CA PRO A 107 6.23 9.98 -2.97
C PRO A 107 5.72 11.29 -2.35
N GLU A 108 4.86 12.00 -3.08
CA GLU A 108 4.38 13.35 -2.70
C GLU A 108 3.03 13.34 -1.98
N GLY A 109 2.39 12.19 -1.82
CA GLY A 109 1.06 12.08 -1.22
C GLY A 109 0.87 10.80 -0.42
N ILE A 110 -0.31 10.65 0.18
CA ILE A 110 -0.64 9.52 1.07
C ILE A 110 -1.92 8.81 0.66
N GLU A 111 -2.54 9.18 -0.46
CA GLU A 111 -3.79 8.58 -0.94
C GLU A 111 -3.62 7.08 -1.19
N THR A 112 -2.54 6.73 -1.89
CA THR A 112 -2.15 5.33 -2.15
C THR A 112 -1.94 4.56 -0.86
N LEU A 113 -1.25 5.17 0.13
CA LEU A 113 -0.98 4.55 1.42
C LEU A 113 -2.27 4.30 2.20
N LYS A 114 -3.20 5.27 2.22
CA LYS A 114 -4.50 5.13 2.89
C LYS A 114 -5.27 3.93 2.34
N VAL A 115 -5.40 3.83 1.02
CA VAL A 115 -6.12 2.72 0.37
C VAL A 115 -5.40 1.39 0.63
N ALA A 116 -4.08 1.36 0.49
CA ALA A 116 -3.29 0.16 0.74
C ALA A 116 -3.45 -0.37 2.16
N GLU A 117 -3.43 0.52 3.17
CA GLU A 117 -3.62 0.13 4.56
C GLU A 117 -5.05 -0.31 4.87
N ILE A 118 -6.08 0.26 4.23
CA ILE A 118 -7.46 -0.22 4.38
C ILE A 118 -7.54 -1.70 3.96
N PHE A 119 -7.07 -2.04 2.76
CA PHE A 119 -7.08 -3.42 2.27
C PHE A 119 -6.19 -4.34 3.11
N ASN A 120 -5.05 -3.84 3.59
CA ASN A 120 -4.16 -4.57 4.48
C ASN A 120 -4.87 -4.92 5.80
N ILE A 121 -5.51 -3.94 6.46
CA ILE A 121 -6.24 -4.14 7.71
C ILE A 121 -7.42 -5.09 7.51
N THR A 122 -8.17 -4.95 6.42
CA THR A 122 -9.25 -5.89 6.08
C THR A 122 -8.75 -7.32 6.06
N ARG A 123 -7.54 -7.60 5.55
CA ARG A 123 -6.95 -8.95 5.60
C ARG A 123 -6.66 -9.38 7.04
N VAL A 124 -6.12 -8.50 7.89
CA VAL A 124 -5.82 -8.85 9.28
C VAL A 124 -7.08 -9.17 10.08
N LEU A 125 -8.22 -8.55 9.77
CA LEU A 125 -9.49 -8.85 10.42
C LEU A 125 -9.94 -10.32 10.24
N PHE A 126 -9.46 -11.02 9.20
CA PHE A 126 -9.74 -12.44 9.02
C PHE A 126 -8.90 -13.35 9.92
N LEU A 127 -7.90 -12.82 10.65
CA LEU A 127 -6.99 -13.64 11.45
C LEU A 127 -7.70 -14.57 12.45
N PRO A 128 -8.70 -14.15 13.24
CA PRO A 128 -9.40 -15.05 14.15
C PRO A 128 -10.08 -16.22 13.43
N ILE A 129 -10.70 -15.96 12.26
CA ILE A 129 -11.35 -16.98 11.43
C ILE A 129 -10.30 -17.97 10.91
N ILE A 130 -9.15 -17.49 10.44
CA ILE A 130 -8.05 -18.35 9.97
C ILE A 130 -7.49 -19.21 11.11
N VAL A 131 -7.30 -18.65 12.29
CA VAL A 131 -6.78 -19.39 13.45
C VAL A 131 -7.74 -20.52 13.84
N ILE A 132 -9.06 -20.28 13.86
CA ILE A 132 -10.06 -21.31 14.11
C ILE A 132 -10.01 -22.39 13.02
N TRP A 133 -9.96 -21.98 11.75
CA TRP A 133 -9.87 -22.91 10.64
C TRP A 133 -8.64 -23.82 10.77
N LEU A 134 -7.48 -23.25 11.11
CA LEU A 134 -6.23 -23.99 11.32
C LEU A 134 -6.29 -24.91 12.53
N ALA A 135 -6.95 -24.50 13.63
CA ALA A 135 -7.16 -25.35 14.79
C ALA A 135 -7.91 -26.63 14.39
N ILE A 136 -9.04 -26.48 13.70
CA ILE A 136 -9.88 -27.59 13.25
C ILE A 136 -9.12 -28.46 12.24
N TRP A 137 -8.42 -27.83 11.30
CA TRP A 137 -7.65 -28.53 10.28
C TRP A 137 -6.48 -29.34 10.86
N TYR A 138 -5.76 -28.79 11.84
CA TYR A 138 -4.61 -29.43 12.46
C TYR A 138 -5.03 -30.61 13.36
N VAL A 139 -6.05 -30.42 14.21
CA VAL A 139 -6.56 -31.48 15.11
C VAL A 139 -7.07 -32.69 14.34
N LYS A 140 -7.66 -32.50 13.16
CA LYS A 140 -8.14 -33.62 12.31
C LYS A 140 -7.00 -34.46 11.72
N ARG A 141 -5.77 -33.94 11.68
CA ARG A 141 -4.64 -34.58 10.98
C ARG A 141 -3.56 -35.08 11.91
N GLU A 142 -3.53 -34.60 13.15
CA GLU A 142 -2.56 -35.04 14.14
C GLU A 142 -3.19 -35.87 15.25
N VAL A 143 -2.66 -37.08 15.42
CA VAL A 143 -3.07 -38.02 16.48
C VAL A 143 -2.56 -37.50 17.82
N GLY A 144 -3.48 -37.20 18.74
CA GLY A 144 -3.12 -36.67 20.08
C GLY A 144 -3.05 -35.14 20.17
N ALA A 145 -3.47 -34.40 19.13
CA ALA A 145 -3.61 -32.95 19.23
C ALA A 145 -4.66 -32.57 20.29
N GLN A 146 -4.30 -31.66 21.21
CA GLN A 146 -5.24 -31.15 22.22
C GLN A 146 -6.45 -30.51 21.55
N LYS A 147 -7.66 -30.82 22.04
CA LYS A 147 -8.89 -30.16 21.59
C LYS A 147 -8.79 -28.68 21.92
N VAL A 148 -8.89 -27.84 20.89
CA VAL A 148 -8.79 -26.40 21.01
C VAL A 148 -10.17 -25.83 21.37
N ASP A 149 -10.25 -25.08 22.48
CA ASP A 149 -11.44 -24.30 22.82
C ASP A 149 -11.57 -23.11 21.86
N VAL A 150 -12.59 -23.15 21.01
CA VAL A 150 -12.83 -22.17 19.96
C VAL A 150 -13.12 -20.78 20.54
N GLY A 151 -13.85 -20.70 21.65
CA GLY A 151 -14.21 -19.44 22.30
C GLY A 151 -13.00 -18.78 22.95
N GLN A 152 -12.19 -19.56 23.67
CA GLN A 152 -10.97 -19.06 24.31
C GLN A 152 -9.92 -18.61 23.29
N VAL A 153 -9.78 -19.32 22.15
CA VAL A 153 -8.85 -18.93 21.09
C VAL A 153 -9.29 -17.66 20.37
N LEU A 154 -10.59 -17.48 20.12
CA LEU A 154 -11.10 -16.27 19.49
C LEU A 154 -10.77 -15.02 20.33
N ILE A 155 -10.96 -15.11 21.65
CA ILE A 155 -10.69 -14.00 22.58
C ILE A 155 -9.18 -13.79 22.77
N SER A 156 -8.42 -14.86 23.02
CA SER A 156 -6.98 -14.76 23.33
C SER A 156 -6.11 -14.40 22.11
N LYS A 157 -6.57 -14.69 20.89
CA LYS A 157 -5.87 -14.36 19.64
C LYS A 157 -6.47 -13.18 18.90
N PHE A 158 -7.50 -12.53 19.48
CA PHE A 158 -8.02 -11.30 18.92
C PHE A 158 -6.90 -10.25 18.85
N PRO A 159 -6.59 -9.69 17.68
CA PRO A 159 -5.55 -8.70 17.56
C PRO A 159 -5.94 -7.41 18.30
N VAL A 160 -5.42 -7.22 19.52
CA VAL A 160 -5.73 -6.06 20.39
C VAL A 160 -5.49 -4.73 19.69
N PHE A 161 -4.54 -4.66 18.75
CA PHE A 161 -4.30 -3.48 17.94
C PHE A 161 -5.52 -3.05 17.11
N VAL A 162 -6.45 -3.96 16.78
CA VAL A 162 -7.71 -3.64 16.08
C VAL A 162 -8.60 -2.76 16.93
N ILE A 163 -8.64 -2.97 18.26
CA ILE A 163 -9.37 -2.08 19.17
C ILE A 163 -8.74 -0.69 19.14
N GLY A 164 -7.40 -0.62 19.20
CA GLY A 164 -6.67 0.63 19.06
C GLY A 164 -6.93 1.32 17.72
N PHE A 165 -6.98 0.57 16.62
CA PHE A 165 -7.32 1.08 15.29
C PHE A 165 -8.76 1.62 15.24
N ILE A 166 -9.75 0.88 15.76
CA ILE A 166 -11.15 1.33 15.81
C ILE A 166 -11.27 2.61 16.62
N LEU A 167 -10.62 2.67 17.80
CA LEU A 167 -10.62 3.86 18.64
C LEU A 167 -9.97 5.06 17.93
N LEU A 168 -8.79 4.88 17.33
CA LEU A 168 -8.13 5.95 16.57
C LEU A 168 -8.91 6.36 15.32
N PHE A 169 -9.57 5.41 14.64
CA PHE A 169 -10.47 5.69 13.53
C PHE A 169 -11.66 6.54 13.95
N LEU A 170 -12.31 6.20 15.07
CA LEU A 170 -13.43 6.98 15.62
C LEU A 170 -12.97 8.39 16.02
N LEU A 171 -11.85 8.52 16.73
CA LEU A 171 -11.26 9.82 17.08
C LEU A 171 -10.85 10.62 15.82
N SER A 172 -10.31 9.96 14.80
CA SER A 172 -10.02 10.62 13.53
C SER A 172 -11.30 11.07 12.82
N SER A 173 -12.37 10.28 12.88
CA SER A 173 -13.65 10.58 12.25
C SER A 173 -14.39 11.73 12.93
N THR A 174 -14.15 11.98 14.23
CA THR A 174 -14.67 13.16 14.94
C THR A 174 -13.85 14.42 14.66
N GLY A 175 -12.76 14.33 13.91
CA GLY A 175 -11.88 15.46 13.58
C GLY A 175 -10.91 15.85 14.70
N ILE A 176 -10.75 15.02 15.75
CA ILE A 176 -9.83 15.29 16.88
C ILE A 176 -8.38 15.46 16.42
N PHE A 177 -7.95 14.70 15.40
CA PHE A 177 -6.57 14.76 14.90
C PHE A 177 -6.36 15.72 13.74
N ALA A 178 -7.43 16.20 13.08
CA ALA A 178 -7.34 17.17 12.00
C ALA A 178 -8.72 17.80 11.70
N PRO A 179 -8.84 19.14 11.56
CA PRO A 179 -10.02 19.77 10.98
C PRO A 179 -10.30 19.22 9.57
N ALA A 180 -11.58 19.16 9.16
CA ALA A 180 -12.03 18.61 7.87
C ALA A 180 -11.34 19.19 6.61
N ARG A 181 -10.65 20.33 6.74
CA ARG A 181 -9.91 21.01 5.66
C ARG A 181 -8.38 20.88 5.75
N HIS A 182 -7.84 20.17 6.75
CA HIS A 182 -6.42 20.25 7.11
C HIS A 182 -5.72 18.88 7.17
N TYR A 183 -5.88 18.05 6.14
CA TYR A 183 -4.97 16.93 5.92
C TYR A 183 -4.76 16.62 4.43
N GLN A 184 -4.14 17.56 3.73
CA GLN A 184 -3.36 17.25 2.55
C GLN A 184 -1.91 17.46 2.94
N GLY A 185 -1.05 16.45 2.75
CA GLY A 185 0.39 16.53 3.04
C GLY A 185 1.13 17.63 2.28
N SER A 186 0.40 18.38 1.44
CA SER A 186 0.81 19.62 0.79
C SER A 186 -0.18 20.76 1.09
N TYR A 187 0.31 21.94 1.48
CA TYR A 187 -0.48 23.16 1.51
C TYR A 187 -0.42 23.85 0.14
N PHE A 188 -1.47 24.61 -0.19
CA PHE A 188 -1.49 25.46 -1.37
C PHE A 188 -0.85 26.80 -1.05
N ASP A 189 0.16 27.19 -1.82
CA ASP A 189 0.78 28.52 -1.75
C ASP A 189 1.24 28.92 -3.15
N ASN A 190 0.67 30.01 -3.66
CA ASN A 190 0.95 30.57 -4.98
C ASN A 190 1.64 31.95 -4.88
N SER A 191 2.19 32.27 -3.70
CA SER A 191 2.93 33.50 -3.47
C SER A 191 4.25 33.51 -4.25
N ASP A 192 4.71 34.70 -4.63
CA ASP A 192 5.92 34.86 -5.45
C ASP A 192 7.17 34.30 -4.77
N LYS A 193 7.19 34.29 -3.43
CA LYS A 193 8.26 33.70 -2.62
C LYS A 193 8.45 32.20 -2.86
N VAL A 194 7.39 31.49 -3.26
CA VAL A 194 7.43 30.05 -3.47
C VAL A 194 7.43 29.70 -4.96
N MET A 195 6.83 30.55 -5.80
CA MET A 195 6.85 30.43 -7.26
C MET A 195 8.22 30.79 -7.87
N ILE A 196 9.00 31.66 -7.22
CA ILE A 196 10.35 32.06 -7.64
C ILE A 196 11.34 31.56 -6.60
N LYS A 197 12.05 30.47 -6.91
CA LYS A 197 13.05 29.87 -6.01
C LYS A 197 14.45 30.19 -6.51
N LYS A 198 15.38 30.54 -5.62
CA LYS A 198 16.81 30.59 -5.96
C LYS A 198 17.41 29.20 -5.74
N ASP A 199 18.12 28.67 -6.75
CA ASP A 199 18.87 27.43 -6.60
C ASP A 199 20.12 27.63 -5.71
N ARG A 200 20.84 26.54 -5.40
CA ARG A 200 22.09 26.60 -4.61
C ARG A 200 23.21 27.40 -5.29
N ALA A 201 23.11 27.69 -6.59
CA ALA A 201 24.02 28.50 -7.37
C ALA A 201 23.52 29.96 -7.56
N GLY A 202 22.42 30.35 -6.90
CA GLY A 202 21.84 31.69 -6.97
C GLY A 202 20.96 31.97 -8.20
N LYS A 203 20.70 30.97 -9.06
CA LYS A 203 19.86 31.13 -10.25
C LYS A 203 18.37 31.11 -9.88
N GLU A 204 17.62 32.08 -10.39
CA GLU A 204 16.18 32.16 -10.19
C GLU A 204 15.44 31.13 -11.06
N ILE A 205 14.76 30.21 -10.40
CA ILE A 205 13.85 29.24 -10.98
C ILE A 205 12.44 29.83 -10.85
N ASN A 206 11.91 30.28 -11.98
CA ASN A 206 10.54 30.78 -12.10
C ASN A 206 9.62 29.60 -12.51
N ASN A 207 8.68 29.24 -11.63
CA ASN A 207 7.74 28.14 -11.84
C ASN A 207 6.42 28.55 -12.52
N TYR A 208 6.32 29.78 -13.01
CA TYR A 208 5.19 30.20 -13.84
C TYR A 208 5.16 29.43 -15.16
N LEU A 209 3.96 29.27 -15.72
CA LEU A 209 3.79 28.66 -17.03
C LEU A 209 4.44 29.54 -18.10
N LYS A 210 5.22 28.90 -18.98
CA LYS A 210 5.86 29.56 -20.12
C LYS A 210 4.86 29.75 -21.25
N ASP A 211 5.12 30.67 -22.17
CA ASP A 211 4.18 30.93 -23.26
C ASP A 211 3.92 29.69 -24.13
N ALA A 212 4.94 28.84 -24.34
CA ALA A 212 4.77 27.54 -25.00
C ALA A 212 3.82 26.58 -24.24
N ASP A 213 3.85 26.59 -22.90
CA ASP A 213 2.94 25.78 -22.08
C ASP A 213 1.50 26.32 -22.21
N LEU A 214 1.33 27.64 -22.28
CA LEU A 214 0.03 28.31 -22.46
C LEU A 214 -0.57 28.00 -23.83
N ASP A 215 0.24 27.99 -24.88
CA ASP A 215 -0.23 27.70 -26.24
C ASP A 215 -0.70 26.25 -26.39
N LEU A 216 -0.04 25.30 -25.72
CA LEU A 216 -0.51 23.91 -25.62
C LEU A 216 -1.88 23.83 -24.93
N LEU A 217 -2.06 24.53 -23.80
CA LEU A 217 -3.35 24.55 -23.09
C LEU A 217 -4.46 25.21 -23.92
N LYS A 218 -4.17 26.30 -24.62
CA LYS A 218 -5.12 26.97 -25.53
C LYS A 218 -5.56 26.05 -26.68
N LYS A 219 -4.63 25.30 -27.26
CA LYS A 219 -4.92 24.33 -28.32
C LYS A 219 -5.87 23.23 -27.86
N ASP A 220 -5.70 22.79 -26.62
CA ASP A 220 -6.56 21.74 -26.03
C ASP A 220 -7.81 22.28 -25.33
N ALA A 221 -7.96 23.60 -25.16
CA ALA A 221 -9.07 24.21 -24.42
C ALA A 221 -10.45 23.81 -24.97
N ALA A 222 -10.58 23.61 -26.29
CA ALA A 222 -11.81 23.17 -26.94
C ALA A 222 -12.26 21.75 -26.54
N LYS A 223 -11.36 20.92 -26.00
CA LYS A 223 -11.67 19.55 -25.55
C LYS A 223 -12.37 19.53 -24.19
N VAL A 224 -12.19 20.58 -23.39
CA VAL A 224 -12.84 20.72 -22.08
C VAL A 224 -14.27 21.19 -22.31
N LYS A 225 -15.26 20.37 -21.93
CA LYS A 225 -16.68 20.66 -22.20
C LYS A 225 -17.39 21.33 -21.04
N ARG A 226 -17.08 20.96 -19.79
CA ARG A 226 -17.74 21.51 -18.60
C ARG A 226 -17.30 22.96 -18.35
N ASP A 227 -18.27 23.80 -18.00
CA ASP A 227 -18.06 25.25 -17.88
C ASP A 227 -17.20 25.62 -16.67
N ASP A 228 -17.29 24.87 -15.58
CA ASP A 228 -16.42 25.01 -14.41
C ASP A 228 -14.94 24.75 -14.74
N GLN A 229 -14.67 23.69 -15.50
CA GLN A 229 -13.33 23.33 -15.95
C GLN A 229 -12.76 24.32 -16.97
N LYS A 230 -13.59 24.82 -17.90
CA LYS A 230 -13.18 25.89 -18.83
C LYS A 230 -12.80 27.16 -18.10
N ALA A 231 -13.61 27.58 -17.12
CA ALA A 231 -13.35 28.78 -16.35
C ALA A 231 -12.05 28.66 -15.52
N ALA A 232 -11.82 27.49 -14.89
CA ALA A 232 -10.57 27.22 -14.19
C ALA A 232 -9.35 27.21 -15.12
N LEU A 233 -9.47 26.58 -16.30
CA LEU A 233 -8.40 26.56 -17.31
C LEU A 233 -8.08 27.95 -17.84
N GLN A 234 -9.10 28.77 -18.06
CA GLN A 234 -8.95 30.14 -18.52
C GLN A 234 -8.24 31.00 -17.47
N ARG A 235 -8.65 30.92 -16.19
CA ARG A 235 -7.97 31.60 -15.08
C ARG A 235 -6.50 31.18 -14.95
N LEU A 236 -6.19 29.90 -15.15
CA LEU A 236 -4.80 29.42 -15.19
C LEU A 236 -4.00 30.05 -16.33
N ILE A 237 -4.58 30.11 -17.54
CA ILE A 237 -3.92 30.67 -18.71
C ILE A 237 -3.66 32.18 -18.54
N GLU A 238 -4.65 32.91 -18.02
CA GLU A 238 -4.57 34.35 -17.79
C GLU A 238 -3.52 34.70 -16.73
N ASN A 239 -3.52 33.99 -15.60
CA ASN A 239 -2.62 34.29 -14.49
C ASN A 239 -1.24 33.60 -14.61
N LYS A 240 -1.06 32.73 -15.62
CA LYS A 240 0.11 31.86 -15.81
C LYS A 240 0.44 30.96 -14.60
N LYS A 241 -0.47 30.86 -13.63
CA LYS A 241 -0.39 30.05 -12.39
C LYS A 241 -1.78 29.75 -11.85
N LEU A 242 -1.87 28.76 -10.96
CA LEU A 242 -3.11 28.44 -10.25
C LEU A 242 -3.37 29.45 -9.13
N MET A 243 -4.62 29.95 -9.07
CA MET A 243 -4.99 31.04 -8.16
C MET A 243 -5.74 30.56 -6.91
N SER A 244 -6.47 29.44 -6.98
CA SER A 244 -7.22 28.88 -5.87
C SER A 244 -7.07 27.37 -5.76
N ILE A 245 -7.40 26.84 -4.58
CA ILE A 245 -7.49 25.39 -4.32
C ILE A 245 -8.61 24.77 -5.17
N GLU A 246 -9.71 25.48 -5.36
CA GLU A 246 -10.86 25.02 -6.15
C GLU A 246 -10.51 24.85 -7.63
N ASP A 247 -9.72 25.78 -8.18
CA ASP A 247 -9.23 25.69 -9.57
C ASP A 247 -8.25 24.53 -9.74
N ASP A 248 -7.38 24.33 -8.74
CA ASP A 248 -6.44 23.21 -8.69
C ASP A 248 -7.16 21.85 -8.67
N ASP A 249 -8.16 21.69 -7.79
CA ASP A 249 -8.93 20.45 -7.67
C ASP A 249 -9.76 20.18 -8.95
N THR A 250 -10.35 21.24 -9.53
CA THR A 250 -11.11 21.15 -10.79
C THR A 250 -10.24 20.70 -11.96
N LEU A 251 -9.03 21.27 -12.08
CA LEU A 251 -8.08 20.92 -13.13
C LEU A 251 -7.41 19.57 -12.90
N ARG A 252 -7.25 19.11 -11.65
CA ARG A 252 -6.90 17.70 -11.37
C ARG A 252 -7.95 16.75 -11.92
N GLY A 253 -9.24 17.10 -11.82
CA GLY A 253 -10.32 16.35 -12.46
C GLY A 253 -10.13 16.22 -13.98
N VAL A 254 -9.70 17.29 -14.64
CA VAL A 254 -9.39 17.30 -16.09
C VAL A 254 -8.21 16.38 -16.43
N VAL A 255 -7.15 16.40 -15.61
CA VAL A 255 -5.97 15.51 -15.76
C VAL A 255 -6.35 14.05 -15.57
N ASN A 256 -7.09 13.74 -14.51
CA ASN A 256 -7.50 12.37 -14.19
C ASN A 256 -8.42 11.78 -15.27
N ALA A 257 -9.32 12.61 -15.81
CA ALA A 257 -10.19 12.23 -16.92
C ALA A 257 -9.47 12.17 -18.29
N LYS A 258 -8.18 12.51 -18.35
CA LYS A 258 -7.34 12.49 -19.56
C LYS A 258 -7.97 13.24 -20.74
N ILE A 259 -8.61 14.38 -20.46
CA ILE A 259 -9.36 15.17 -21.46
C ILE A 259 -8.41 15.88 -22.44
N LEU A 260 -7.27 16.37 -21.95
CA LEU A 260 -6.27 17.07 -22.78
C LEU A 260 -5.31 16.09 -23.48
N SER A 261 -4.48 16.61 -24.39
CA SER A 261 -3.34 15.85 -24.93
C SER A 261 -2.37 15.42 -23.82
N LYS A 262 -1.46 14.50 -24.14
CA LYS A 262 -0.44 14.03 -23.19
C LYS A 262 0.44 15.20 -22.73
N GLU A 263 0.77 16.09 -23.64
CA GLU A 263 1.54 17.31 -23.39
C GLU A 263 0.74 18.30 -22.54
N GLY A 264 -0.54 18.53 -22.86
CA GLY A 264 -1.43 19.41 -22.09
C GLY A 264 -1.64 18.93 -20.65
N ASN A 265 -1.84 17.62 -20.45
CA ASN A 265 -1.92 17.04 -19.11
C ASN A 265 -0.60 17.19 -18.35
N ALA A 266 0.55 17.05 -19.00
CA ALA A 266 1.84 17.26 -18.37
C ALA A 266 2.02 18.72 -17.89
N VAL A 267 1.50 19.69 -18.66
CA VAL A 267 1.48 21.11 -18.28
C VAL A 267 0.60 21.34 -17.04
N LEU A 268 -0.60 20.75 -16.99
CA LEU A 268 -1.46 20.86 -15.80
C LEU A 268 -0.82 20.22 -14.56
N VAL A 269 -0.17 19.06 -14.70
CA VAL A 269 0.59 18.42 -13.62
C VAL A 269 1.73 19.31 -13.13
N LYS A 270 2.43 19.99 -14.05
CA LYS A 270 3.48 20.95 -13.72
C LYS A 270 2.92 22.15 -12.95
N ALA A 271 1.79 22.71 -13.40
CA ALA A 271 1.12 23.81 -12.71
C ALA A 271 0.67 23.43 -11.29
N HIS A 272 0.11 22.23 -11.12
CA HIS A 272 -0.27 21.68 -9.81
C HIS A 272 0.93 21.60 -8.86
N ARG A 273 2.06 21.05 -9.33
CA ARG A 273 3.29 20.95 -8.51
C ARG A 273 3.89 22.30 -8.15
N ALA A 274 3.64 23.34 -8.95
CA ALA A 274 4.18 24.67 -8.68
C ALA A 274 3.56 25.30 -7.43
N VAL A 275 2.30 24.98 -7.11
CA VAL A 275 1.53 25.61 -6.01
C VAL A 275 1.31 24.71 -4.80
N ARG A 276 1.61 23.40 -4.90
CA ARG A 276 1.49 22.46 -3.79
C ARG A 276 2.84 22.21 -3.13
N HIS A 277 2.93 22.51 -1.84
CA HIS A 277 4.18 22.39 -1.08
C HIS A 277 4.00 21.56 0.18
N THR A 278 4.93 20.65 0.44
CA THR A 278 4.96 19.89 1.69
C THR A 278 5.42 20.79 2.84
N ALA A 279 4.64 20.85 3.92
CA ALA A 279 5.04 21.61 5.10
C ALA A 279 6.38 21.08 5.66
N PRO A 280 7.32 21.95 6.09
CA PRO A 280 8.62 21.50 6.60
C PRO A 280 8.53 20.51 7.77
N LYS A 281 7.50 20.65 8.63
CA LYS A 281 7.20 19.70 9.70
C LYS A 281 6.86 18.31 9.14
N ILE A 282 6.00 18.24 8.12
CA ILE A 282 5.59 16.99 7.47
C ILE A 282 6.78 16.33 6.77
N ALA A 283 7.64 17.12 6.11
CA ALA A 283 8.86 16.60 5.50
C ALA A 283 9.77 15.91 6.53
N LYS A 284 9.99 16.54 7.70
CA LYS A 284 10.76 15.93 8.80
C LYS A 284 10.11 14.64 9.33
N PHE A 285 8.79 14.60 9.45
CA PHE A 285 8.08 13.38 9.85
C PHE A 285 8.24 12.27 8.81
N ARG A 286 8.19 12.60 7.51
CA ARG A 286 8.41 11.62 6.42
C ARG A 286 9.83 11.06 6.47
N ASP A 287 10.83 11.90 6.71
CA ASP A 287 12.22 11.46 6.87
C ASP A 287 12.40 10.56 8.09
N LEU A 288 11.74 10.89 9.21
CA LEU A 288 11.75 10.06 10.41
C LEU A 288 11.08 8.69 10.17
N ILE A 289 9.94 8.67 9.47
CA ILE A 289 9.27 7.43 9.06
C ILE A 289 10.20 6.61 8.18
N ALA A 290 10.90 7.22 7.22
CA ALA A 290 11.85 6.52 6.36
C ALA A 290 13.00 5.88 7.17
N TRP A 291 13.50 6.57 8.20
CA TRP A 291 14.50 6.01 9.13
C TRP A 291 13.95 4.82 9.90
N PHE A 292 12.79 4.94 10.54
CA PHE A 292 12.16 3.81 11.24
C PHE A 292 11.87 2.64 10.31
N PHE A 293 11.44 2.92 9.10
CA PHE A 293 11.20 1.91 8.07
C PHE A 293 12.48 1.20 7.67
N THR A 294 13.58 1.94 7.51
CA THR A 294 14.90 1.40 7.19
C THR A 294 15.40 0.50 8.31
N PHE A 295 15.31 0.94 9.58
CA PHE A 295 15.66 0.10 10.73
C PHE A 295 14.79 -1.16 10.79
N GLY A 296 13.50 -1.03 10.49
CA GLY A 296 12.58 -2.17 10.36
C GLY A 296 13.08 -3.17 9.31
N LEU A 297 13.37 -2.72 8.08
CA LEU A 297 13.88 -3.55 6.99
C LEU A 297 15.23 -4.21 7.33
N VAL A 298 16.15 -3.49 7.97
CA VAL A 298 17.44 -4.04 8.42
C VAL A 298 17.22 -5.11 9.49
N GLY A 299 16.33 -4.86 10.45
CA GLY A 299 15.92 -5.83 11.47
C GLY A 299 15.37 -7.12 10.86
N LEU A 300 14.58 -7.00 9.79
CA LEU A 300 14.07 -8.16 9.03
C LEU A 300 15.21 -8.97 8.40
N GLY A 301 16.23 -8.30 7.85
CA GLY A 301 17.42 -8.96 7.29
C GLY A 301 18.22 -9.77 8.33
N MET A 302 18.29 -9.27 9.58
CA MET A 302 18.99 -9.97 10.68
C MET A 302 18.27 -11.25 11.14
N GLN A 303 16.97 -11.40 10.87
CA GLN A 303 16.20 -12.59 11.26
C GLN A 303 16.33 -13.75 10.26
N ILE A 304 16.92 -13.52 9.09
CA ILE A 304 17.03 -14.52 8.02
C ILE A 304 18.47 -15.05 7.96
N THR A 305 18.70 -16.29 8.41
CA THR A 305 20.00 -16.95 8.29
C THR A 305 20.00 -17.99 7.17
N LEU A 306 21.07 -18.05 6.36
CA LEU A 306 21.25 -19.07 5.32
C LEU A 306 21.20 -20.50 5.91
N ALA A 307 21.65 -20.67 7.15
CA ALA A 307 21.60 -21.95 7.86
C ALA A 307 20.16 -22.42 8.14
N SER A 308 19.27 -21.52 8.58
CA SER A 308 17.85 -21.86 8.80
C SER A 308 17.13 -22.18 7.49
N ILE A 309 17.50 -21.51 6.39
CA ILE A 309 16.98 -21.83 5.05
C ILE A 309 17.38 -23.24 4.62
N LYS A 310 18.65 -23.62 4.85
CA LYS A 310 19.16 -24.94 4.49
C LYS A 310 18.55 -26.05 5.34
N GLN A 311 18.24 -25.78 6.62
CA GLN A 311 17.73 -26.75 7.57
C GLN A 311 16.25 -27.14 7.35
N ALA A 312 15.41 -26.24 6.84
CA ALA A 312 13.99 -26.53 6.59
C ALA A 312 13.69 -27.07 5.17
N GLY A 313 14.71 -27.16 4.32
CA GLY A 313 14.56 -27.54 2.90
C GLY A 313 13.93 -26.42 2.05
N GLY A 314 14.00 -26.53 0.72
CA GLY A 314 13.51 -25.49 -0.20
C GLY A 314 11.99 -25.49 -0.44
N GLN A 315 11.27 -26.52 0.01
CA GLN A 315 9.85 -26.70 -0.31
C GLN A 315 8.92 -25.61 0.26
N PRO A 316 9.06 -25.14 1.51
CA PRO A 316 8.18 -24.10 2.02
C PRO A 316 8.42 -22.75 1.32
N LEU A 317 9.66 -22.46 0.90
CA LEU A 317 9.96 -21.28 0.09
C LEU A 317 9.27 -21.36 -1.27
N VAL A 318 9.29 -22.52 -1.92
CA VAL A 318 8.61 -22.75 -3.20
C VAL A 318 7.10 -22.61 -3.06
N VAL A 319 6.48 -23.31 -2.08
CA VAL A 319 5.03 -23.22 -1.86
C VAL A 319 4.64 -21.79 -1.54
N GLY A 320 5.31 -21.15 -0.57
CA GLY A 320 5.01 -19.79 -0.15
C GLY A 320 5.16 -18.78 -1.29
N SER A 321 6.23 -18.88 -2.09
CA SER A 321 6.47 -17.98 -3.21
C SER A 321 5.45 -18.17 -4.32
N VAL A 322 5.13 -19.41 -4.71
CA VAL A 322 4.18 -19.62 -5.81
C VAL A 322 2.76 -19.25 -5.40
N VAL A 323 2.31 -19.58 -4.18
CA VAL A 323 1.03 -19.07 -3.69
C VAL A 323 1.05 -17.55 -3.63
N GLY A 324 2.15 -16.95 -3.18
CA GLY A 324 2.35 -15.51 -3.14
C GLY A 324 2.19 -14.87 -4.53
N VAL A 325 2.80 -15.45 -5.56
CA VAL A 325 2.66 -15.00 -6.96
C VAL A 325 1.22 -15.17 -7.44
N ILE A 326 0.60 -16.33 -7.21
CA ILE A 326 -0.81 -16.57 -7.57
C ILE A 326 -1.72 -15.54 -6.92
N LYS A 327 -1.49 -15.23 -5.64
CA LYS A 327 -2.23 -14.20 -4.92
C LYS A 327 -1.99 -12.81 -5.51
N ALA A 328 -0.74 -12.44 -5.78
CA ALA A 328 -0.37 -11.14 -6.34
C ALA A 328 -0.94 -10.91 -7.75
N VAL A 329 -0.86 -11.92 -8.61
CA VAL A 329 -1.41 -11.86 -9.99
C VAL A 329 -2.93 -11.96 -9.97
N GLY A 330 -3.50 -12.86 -9.14
CA GLY A 330 -4.94 -12.97 -8.99
C GLY A 330 -5.55 -11.68 -8.45
N SER A 331 -4.92 -11.05 -7.45
CA SER A 331 -5.38 -9.76 -6.93
C SER A 331 -5.23 -8.63 -7.93
N LEU A 332 -4.17 -8.65 -8.76
CA LEU A 332 -4.02 -7.71 -9.87
C LEU A 332 -5.22 -7.77 -10.81
N ILE A 333 -5.58 -8.98 -11.27
CA ILE A 333 -6.69 -9.19 -12.20
C ILE A 333 -8.00 -8.70 -11.58
N VAL A 334 -8.29 -9.09 -10.33
CA VAL A 334 -9.53 -8.68 -9.66
C VAL A 334 -9.57 -7.17 -9.44
N VAL A 335 -8.46 -6.54 -9.03
CA VAL A 335 -8.42 -5.09 -8.85
C VAL A 335 -8.65 -4.37 -10.17
N MET A 336 -8.01 -4.82 -11.26
CA MET A 336 -8.21 -4.23 -12.59
C MET A 336 -9.65 -4.37 -13.10
N VAL A 337 -10.38 -5.42 -12.69
CA VAL A 337 -11.76 -5.67 -13.12
C VAL A 337 -12.79 -4.95 -12.24
N PHE A 338 -12.55 -4.83 -10.93
CA PHE A 338 -13.58 -4.37 -9.98
C PHE A 338 -13.30 -3.00 -9.36
N VAL A 339 -12.04 -2.63 -9.18
CA VAL A 339 -11.67 -1.34 -8.58
C VAL A 339 -11.58 -0.33 -9.70
N HIS A 340 -12.69 0.37 -9.93
CA HIS A 340 -12.71 1.51 -10.83
C HIS A 340 -12.41 2.77 -10.02
N GLU A 341 -11.55 3.62 -10.54
CA GLU A 341 -11.44 4.97 -10.02
C GLU A 341 -12.74 5.67 -10.42
N THR A 342 -13.65 5.86 -9.46
CA THR A 342 -14.86 6.66 -9.68
C THR A 342 -14.41 8.05 -10.09
N ILE A 343 -14.69 8.37 -11.35
CA ILE A 343 -14.47 9.66 -12.02
C ILE A 343 -15.25 10.75 -11.31
#